data_AF-A0A0A9XH70-F1
#
_entry.id   AF-A0A0A9XH70-F1
#
_cell.length_a   1.000
_cell.length_b   1.000
_cell.length_c   1.000
_cell.angle_alpha   90.00
_cell.angle_beta   90.00
_cell.angle_gamma   90.00
#
_symmetry.space_group_name_H-M   'P 1'
#
loop_
_entity.id
_entity.type
_entity.pdbx_description
1 polymer ?
#
loop_
_entity_poly.entity_id
_entity_poly.type
_entity_poly.pdbx_seq_one_letter_code
_entity_poly.pdbx_strand_id
1 'polypeptide(L)'
;QFFKELHALERRYSTDFSKLYEKRNEIIQGEREPEEQEKAEEDDVLKDIAVKMSCSDQPGVASFWLTVFRHSSTLNDMMRPYDEPILEHLQDIKIEYTENP
;
A
#
# COMPACT_ATOMS: atom_id res chain seq x y z
N GLN A 1 28.22 -3.76 15.79
CA GLN A 1 27.37 -4.73 16.50
C GLN A 1 25.92 -4.31 16.45
N PHE A 2 25.55 -3.15 17.02
CA PHE A 2 24.18 -2.60 17.00
C PHE A 2 23.45 -2.68 15.64
N PHE A 3 23.99 -2.08 14.56
CA PHE A 3 23.32 -2.09 13.25
C PHE A 3 23.09 -3.50 12.66
N LYS A 4 23.96 -4.46 13.00
CA LYS A 4 23.78 -5.86 12.55
C LYS A 4 22.61 -6.52 13.29
N GLU A 5 22.46 -6.23 14.58
CA GLU A 5 21.33 -6.70 15.39
C GLU A 5 20.02 -6.03 14.97
N LEU A 6 20.05 -4.72 14.69
CA LEU A 6 18.91 -3.99 14.15
C LEU A 6 18.46 -4.56 12.79
N HIS A 7 19.39 -4.78 11.86
CA HIS A 7 19.07 -5.39 10.56
C HIS A 7 18.49 -6.81 10.70
N ALA A 8 19.02 -7.61 11.62
CA ALA A 8 18.48 -8.93 11.90
C ALA A 8 17.05 -8.85 12.49
N LEU A 9 16.77 -7.82 13.29
CA LEU A 9 15.44 -7.55 13.83
C LEU A 9 14.47 -7.12 12.72
N GLU A 10 14.88 -6.16 11.87
CA GLU A 10 14.11 -5.68 10.72
C GLU A 10 13.74 -6.84 9.79
N ARG A 11 14.72 -7.71 9.45
CA ARG A 11 14.48 -8.95 8.68
C ARG A 11 13.46 -9.89 9.30
N ARG A 12 13.53 -10.06 10.62
CA ARG A 12 12.61 -10.95 11.32
C ARG A 12 11.18 -10.43 11.18
N TYR A 13 10.97 -9.14 11.44
CA TYR A 13 9.65 -8.53 11.36
C TYR A 13 9.16 -8.33 9.93
N SER A 14 10.05 -8.12 8.96
CA SER A 14 9.66 -7.99 7.55
C SER A 14 8.89 -9.20 7.07
N THR A 15 9.27 -10.40 7.52
CA THR A 15 8.57 -11.66 7.18
C THR A 15 7.11 -11.66 7.66
N ASP A 16 6.84 -11.09 8.84
CA ASP A 16 5.47 -11.00 9.37
C ASP A 16 4.66 -9.94 8.63
N PHE A 17 5.28 -8.78 8.33
CA PHE A 17 4.64 -7.71 7.57
C PHE A 17 4.38 -8.08 6.11
N SER A 18 5.22 -8.92 5.49
CA SER A 18 5.02 -9.39 4.11
C SER A 18 3.63 -10.00 3.90
N LYS A 19 3.13 -10.77 4.86
CA LYS A 19 1.79 -11.37 4.80
C LYS A 19 0.68 -10.31 4.74
N LEU A 20 0.86 -9.20 5.48
CA LEU A 20 -0.08 -8.09 5.47
C LEU A 20 0.00 -7.31 4.14
N TYR A 21 1.20 -7.18 3.57
CA TYR A 21 1.40 -6.52 2.28
C TYR A 21 0.83 -7.33 1.12
N GLU A 22 0.93 -8.66 1.17
CA GLU A 22 0.31 -9.57 0.20
C GLU A 22 -1.21 -9.43 0.23
N LYS A 23 -1.83 -9.51 1.41
CA LYS A 23 -3.27 -9.26 1.58
C LYS A 23 -3.71 -7.90 1.03
N ARG A 24 -2.94 -6.84 1.32
CA ARG A 24 -3.18 -5.49 0.80
C ARG A 24 -3.14 -5.51 -0.74
N ASN A 25 -2.15 -6.18 -1.33
CA ASN A 25 -2.03 -6.27 -2.78
C ASN A 25 -3.21 -6.99 -3.42
N GLU A 26 -3.67 -8.11 -2.85
CA GLU A 26 -4.86 -8.83 -3.33
C GLU A 26 -6.11 -7.93 -3.35
N ILE A 27 -6.28 -7.08 -2.32
CA ILE A 27 -7.38 -6.11 -2.25
C ILE A 27 -7.20 -4.99 -3.28
N ILE A 28 -6.01 -4.40 -3.39
CA ILE A 28 -5.75 -3.30 -4.34
C ILE A 28 -5.96 -3.74 -5.79
N GLN A 29 -5.53 -4.96 -6.14
CA GLN A 29 -5.70 -5.52 -7.48
C GLN A 29 -7.14 -6.02 -7.73
N GLY A 30 -7.99 -6.07 -6.71
CA GLY A 30 -9.37 -6.54 -6.83
C GLY A 30 -9.50 -8.06 -6.94
N GLU A 31 -8.48 -8.81 -6.51
CA GLU A 31 -8.51 -10.28 -6.48
C GLU A 31 -9.42 -10.81 -5.35
N ARG A 32 -9.53 -10.05 -4.26
CA ARG A 32 -10.46 -10.31 -3.15
C ARG A 32 -10.96 -9.01 -2.54
N GLU A 33 -12.20 -9.02 -2.07
CA GLU A 33 -12.74 -7.93 -1.25
C GLU A 33 -12.35 -8.08 0.23
N PRO A 34 -12.28 -6.97 1.01
CA PRO A 34 -12.05 -7.03 2.44
C PRO A 34 -13.13 -7.81 3.18
N GLU A 35 -12.73 -8.69 4.09
CA GLU A 35 -13.65 -9.38 4.99
C GLU A 35 -14.27 -8.41 5.99
N GLU A 36 -15.42 -8.74 6.56
CA GLU A 36 -16.11 -7.87 7.53
C GLU A 36 -15.23 -7.51 8.75
N GLN A 37 -14.39 -8.45 9.19
CA GLN A 37 -13.43 -8.21 10.27
C GLN A 37 -12.23 -7.32 9.87
N GLU A 38 -11.92 -7.23 8.57
CA GLU A 38 -10.81 -6.43 8.03
C GLU A 38 -11.24 -4.99 7.71
N LYS A 39 -12.56 -4.74 7.69
CA LYS A 39 -13.11 -3.38 7.61
C LYS A 39 -12.89 -2.68 8.94
N ALA A 40 -12.43 -1.43 8.87
CA ALA A 40 -12.30 -0.60 10.06
C ALA A 40 -13.66 -0.48 10.76
N GLU A 41 -13.67 -0.50 12.10
CA GLU A 41 -14.82 -0.02 12.85
C GLU A 41 -15.14 1.38 12.34
N GLU A 42 -16.39 1.60 11.93
CA GLU A 42 -16.75 2.74 11.11
C GLU A 42 -16.51 4.05 11.87
N ASP A 43 -15.35 4.67 11.66
CA ASP A 43 -15.13 6.06 12.04
C ASP A 43 -16.10 6.90 11.20
N ASP A 44 -16.99 7.65 11.86
CA ASP A 44 -18.01 8.45 11.18
C ASP A 44 -17.40 9.42 10.14
N VAL A 45 -16.12 9.81 10.31
CA VAL A 45 -15.37 10.62 9.34
C VAL A 45 -15.06 9.85 8.05
N LEU A 46 -14.83 8.53 8.14
CA LEU A 46 -14.52 7.67 6.99
C LEU A 46 -15.76 7.22 6.23
N LYS A 47 -16.95 7.20 6.86
CA LYS A 47 -18.23 6.84 6.20
C LYS A 47 -18.57 7.77 5.04
N ASP A 48 -18.47 9.08 5.26
CA ASP A 48 -18.80 10.09 4.25
C ASP A 48 -17.87 10.02 3.03
N ILE A 49 -16.63 9.58 3.24
CA ILE A 49 -15.63 9.36 2.19
C ILE A 49 -15.92 8.05 1.45
N ALA A 50 -16.21 6.97 2.18
CA ALA A 50 -16.55 5.67 1.60
C ALA A 50 -17.80 5.73 0.70
N VAL A 51 -18.84 6.45 1.11
CA VAL A 51 -20.06 6.64 0.31
C VAL A 51 -19.81 7.41 -0.99
N LYS A 52 -18.83 8.34 -1.01
CA LYS A 52 -18.46 9.07 -2.23
C LYS A 52 -17.56 8.25 -3.16
N MET A 53 -16.79 7.30 -2.63
CA MET A 53 -15.86 6.47 -3.39
C MET A 53 -16.49 5.16 -3.89
N SER A 54 -17.61 4.71 -3.33
CA SER A 54 -18.31 3.48 -3.72
C SER A 54 -19.03 3.52 -5.08
N CYS A 55 -18.86 4.59 -5.88
CA CYS A 55 -19.45 4.74 -7.22
C CYS A 55 -18.68 4.01 -8.34
N SER A 56 -17.71 3.16 -8.00
CA SER A 56 -16.90 2.40 -8.94
C SER A 56 -17.29 0.92 -8.89
N ASP A 57 -17.94 0.41 -9.94
CA ASP A 57 -18.21 -1.03 -10.11
C ASP A 57 -16.94 -1.85 -10.47
N GLN A 58 -15.76 -1.21 -10.47
CA GLN A 58 -14.50 -1.89 -10.78
C GLN A 58 -13.90 -2.53 -9.52
N PRO A 59 -13.48 -3.80 -9.59
CA PRO A 59 -12.83 -4.47 -8.47
C PRO A 59 -11.49 -3.81 -8.16
N GLY A 60 -11.16 -3.72 -6.88
CA GLY A 60 -9.89 -3.17 -6.39
C GLY A 60 -9.86 -1.65 -6.22
N VAL A 61 -8.66 -1.10 -6.08
CA VAL A 61 -8.44 0.34 -5.80
C VAL A 61 -7.60 0.97 -6.90
N ALA A 62 -8.28 1.63 -7.84
CA ALA A 62 -7.64 2.28 -8.97
C ALA A 62 -6.61 3.33 -8.54
N SER A 63 -5.45 3.37 -9.23
CA SER A 63 -4.37 4.35 -9.00
C SER A 63 -3.91 4.43 -7.54
N PHE A 64 -3.97 3.32 -6.78
CA PHE A 64 -3.61 3.31 -5.37
C PHE A 64 -2.21 3.88 -5.12
N TRP A 65 -1.18 3.37 -5.80
CA TRP A 65 0.19 3.81 -5.59
C TRP A 65 0.46 5.22 -6.11
N LEU A 66 -0.10 5.61 -7.26
CA LEU A 66 -0.02 6.99 -7.73
C LEU A 66 -0.63 7.95 -6.71
N THR A 67 -1.77 7.59 -6.11
CA THR A 67 -2.39 8.36 -5.03
C THR A 67 -1.48 8.45 -3.81
N VAL A 68 -0.86 7.34 -3.39
CA VAL A 68 0.13 7.34 -2.30
C VAL A 68 1.31 8.27 -2.61
N PHE A 69 1.82 8.25 -3.84
CA PHE A 69 2.93 9.09 -4.25
C PHE A 69 2.57 10.58 -4.21
N ARG A 70 1.37 10.95 -4.70
CA ARG A 70 0.89 12.35 -4.67
C ARG A 70 0.74 12.90 -3.26
N HIS A 71 0.41 12.06 -2.27
CA HIS A 71 0.19 12.48 -0.89
C HIS A 71 1.44 12.39 0.00
N SER A 72 2.51 11.75 -0.48
CA SER A 72 3.81 11.76 0.18
C SER A 72 4.61 12.97 -0.30
N SER A 73 4.94 13.90 0.60
CA SER A 73 5.67 15.13 0.24
C SER A 73 6.94 14.86 -0.56
N THR A 74 7.78 13.95 -0.06
CA THR A 74 9.05 13.61 -0.70
C THR A 74 8.86 12.96 -2.07
N LEU A 75 7.90 12.05 -2.22
CA LEU A 75 7.67 11.36 -3.50
C LEU A 75 7.03 12.29 -4.52
N ASN A 76 6.08 13.11 -4.09
CA ASN A 76 5.38 14.07 -4.94
C ASN A 76 6.33 15.12 -5.53
N ASP A 77 7.29 15.62 -4.74
CA ASP A 77 8.29 16.58 -5.22
C ASP A 77 9.23 15.99 -6.29
N MET A 78 9.39 14.66 -6.32
CA MET A 78 10.20 13.97 -7.32
C MET A 78 9.43 13.63 -8.60
N MET A 79 8.10 13.60 -8.56
CA MET A 79 7.27 13.22 -9.71
C MET A 79 7.13 14.34 -10.74
N ARG A 80 7.10 13.94 -12.02
CA ARG A 80 6.84 14.82 -13.15
C ARG A 80 5.53 14.43 -13.84
N PRO A 81 4.90 15.35 -14.60
CA PRO A 81 3.61 15.06 -15.25
C PRO A 81 3.62 13.85 -16.19
N TYR A 82 4.76 13.53 -16.79
CA TYR A 82 4.91 12.38 -17.68
C TYR A 82 5.17 11.05 -16.92
N ASP A 83 5.49 11.10 -15.63
CA ASP A 83 5.65 9.90 -14.81
C ASP A 83 4.29 9.33 -14.38
N GLU A 84 3.27 10.20 -14.24
CA GLU A 84 1.96 9.79 -13.72
C GLU A 84 1.29 8.68 -14.56
N PRO A 85 1.21 8.76 -15.91
CA PRO A 85 0.62 7.68 -16.70
C PRO A 85 1.37 6.35 -16.58
N ILE A 86 2.67 6.40 -16.26
CA ILE A 86 3.48 5.19 -16.04
C ILE A 86 3.16 4.62 -14.65
N LEU A 87 3.07 5.48 -13.63
CA LEU A 87 2.75 5.10 -12.25
C LEU A 87 1.30 4.62 -12.08
N GLU A 88 0.38 4.96 -12.98
CA GLU A 88 -0.96 4.34 -13.03
C GLU A 88 -0.90 2.81 -13.21
N HIS A 89 0.16 2.31 -13.84
CA HIS A 89 0.36 0.88 -14.06
C HIS A 89 1.09 0.17 -12.90
N LEU A 90 1.49 0.91 -11.85
CA LEU A 90 2.22 0.36 -10.73
C LEU A 90 1.29 -0.49 -9.84
N GLN A 91 1.60 -1.78 -9.74
CA GLN A 91 0.77 -2.74 -9.01
C GLN A 91 1.16 -2.89 -7.54
N ASP A 92 2.46 -2.99 -7.24
CA ASP A 92 2.97 -3.18 -5.88
C ASP A 92 4.40 -2.67 -5.72
N ILE A 93 4.78 -2.38 -4.48
CA ILE A 93 6.14 -2.05 -4.07
C ILE A 93 6.52 -2.96 -2.90
N LYS A 94 7.57 -3.76 -3.10
CA LYS A 94 8.07 -4.74 -2.12
C LYS A 94 9.48 -4.40 -1.68
N ILE A 95 9.80 -4.71 -0.43
CA ILE A 95 11.14 -4.59 0.15
C ILE A 95 11.61 -5.98 0.51
N GLU A 96 12.79 -6.36 0.01
CA GLU A 96 13.46 -7.60 0.36
C GLU A 96 14.73 -7.28 1.15
N TYR A 97 14.89 -7.91 2.30
CA TYR A 97 16.05 -7.71 3.15
C TYR A 97 17.06 -8.84 2.97
N THR A 98 18.26 -8.50 2.50
CA THR A 98 19.35 -9.45 2.27
C THR A 98 20.06 -9.86 3.55
N GLU A 99 20.75 -10.99 3.56
CA GLU A 99 21.47 -11.49 4.75
C GLU A 99 22.55 -10.52 5.25
N ASN A 100 23.25 -9.87 4.32
CA ASN A 100 24.20 -8.81 4.62
C ASN A 100 23.48 -7.45 4.67
N PRO A 101 23.68 -6.64 5.74
CA PRO A 101 23.23 -5.26 5.80
C PRO A 101 23.97 -4.35 4.81
#